data_AF-A0A1M4TPP3-F1
#
_entry.id   AF-A0A1M4TPP3-F1
#
_cell.length_a   1.000
_cell.length_b   1.000
_cell.length_c   1.000
_cell.angle_alpha   90.00
_cell.angle_beta   90.00
_cell.angle_gamma   90.00
#
_symmetry.space_group_name_H-M   'P 1'
#
loop_
_entity.id
_entity.type
_entity.pdbx_description
1 polymer ?
#
loop_
_entity_poly.entity_id
_entity_poly.type
_entity_poly.pdbx_seq_one_letter_code
_entity_poly.pdbx_strand_id
1 'polypeptide(L)'
;MAFLNFKITSESENPTKTIVKARSFEMIIDEPESLGGKDEGANPVEYLLAAFAGCLNVVGHLVAKEMGFKLRKMKINIDGDLNPAKFLGKPSEDRTGYTQINVSFILETDANEETLKEWLKKVEERCPVSDNLSNPTPIKFNIKTF
;
A
#
# COMPACT_ATOMS: atom_id res chain seq x y z
N MET A 1 -0.63 -3.11 -25.15
CA MET A 1 -0.48 -1.83 -24.42
C MET A 1 1.00 -1.64 -24.13
N ALA A 2 1.51 -0.41 -24.14
CA ALA A 2 2.92 -0.15 -23.83
C ALA A 2 3.16 -0.17 -22.30
N PHE A 3 4.41 -0.43 -21.88
CA PHE A 3 4.79 -0.34 -20.48
C PHE A 3 4.69 1.12 -19.99
N LEU A 4 4.05 1.31 -18.84
CA LEU A 4 4.07 2.58 -18.12
C LEU A 4 5.21 2.54 -17.10
N ASN A 5 5.94 3.65 -16.97
CA ASN A 5 7.00 3.79 -15.97
C ASN A 5 6.56 4.76 -14.87
N PHE A 6 6.67 4.31 -13.62
CA PHE A 6 6.43 5.12 -12.43
C PHE A 6 7.75 5.27 -11.69
N LYS A 7 8.06 6.49 -11.24
CA LYS A 7 9.33 6.82 -10.59
C LYS A 7 9.13 7.83 -9.46
N ILE A 8 9.97 7.70 -8.44
CA ILE A 8 10.13 8.64 -7.34
C ILE A 8 11.62 8.94 -7.17
N THR A 9 11.92 10.03 -6.47
CA THR A 9 13.25 10.31 -5.91
C THR A 9 13.08 10.66 -4.45
N SER A 10 14.05 10.32 -3.61
CA SER A 10 13.99 10.62 -2.18
C SER A 10 15.36 10.91 -1.62
N GLU A 11 15.39 11.69 -0.55
CA GLU A 11 16.61 12.02 0.20
C GLU A 11 16.31 11.95 1.70
N SER A 12 17.23 11.36 2.47
CA SER A 12 17.13 11.35 3.93
C SER A 12 17.41 12.76 4.46
N GLU A 13 16.50 13.31 5.24
CA GLU A 13 16.75 14.54 6.00
C GLU A 13 17.53 14.22 7.29
N ASN A 14 17.21 13.09 7.90
CA ASN A 14 17.88 12.55 9.08
C ASN A 14 17.69 11.00 9.13
N PRO A 15 18.14 10.27 10.17
CA PRO A 15 18.08 8.81 10.20
C PRO A 15 16.68 8.17 10.09
N THR A 16 15.61 8.87 10.49
CA THR A 16 14.23 8.33 10.46
C THR A 16 13.35 9.03 9.43
N LYS A 17 13.68 10.29 9.09
CA LYS A 17 12.88 11.11 8.17
C LYS A 17 13.44 11.15 6.76
N THR A 18 12.58 10.85 5.79
CA THR A 18 12.87 10.91 4.35
C THR A 18 11.87 11.83 3.64
N ILE A 19 12.38 12.70 2.76
CA ILE A 19 11.55 13.50 1.86
C ILE A 19 11.46 12.79 0.50
N VAL A 20 10.25 12.41 0.09
CA VAL A 20 9.98 11.69 -1.15
C VAL A 20 9.25 12.58 -2.14
N LYS A 21 9.73 12.66 -3.38
CA LYS A 21 9.09 13.38 -4.48
C LYS A 21 8.54 12.42 -5.54
N ALA A 22 7.27 12.60 -5.87
CA ALA A 22 6.55 11.87 -6.91
C ALA A 22 5.84 12.86 -7.83
N ARG A 23 6.42 13.16 -9.01
CA ARG A 23 5.98 14.27 -9.88
C ARG A 23 5.99 15.61 -9.10
N SER A 24 4.85 16.27 -8.96
CA SER A 24 4.67 17.52 -8.22
C SER A 24 4.25 17.32 -6.75
N PHE A 25 4.18 16.07 -6.28
CA PHE A 25 3.78 15.74 -4.92
C PHE A 25 5.01 15.46 -4.07
N GLU A 26 4.93 15.85 -2.80
CA GLU A 26 5.92 15.57 -1.77
C GLU A 26 5.25 14.76 -0.66
N MET A 27 5.97 13.78 -0.13
CA MET A 27 5.56 12.96 1.00
C MET A 27 6.69 12.96 2.02
N ILE A 28 6.33 13.16 3.28
CA ILE A 28 7.24 12.99 4.42
C ILE A 28 6.99 11.60 4.96
N ILE A 29 8.04 10.78 5.01
CA ILE A 29 8.01 9.47 5.65
C ILE A 29 8.90 9.59 6.89
N ASP A 30 8.36 9.34 8.08
CA ASP A 30 9.07 9.39 9.35
C ASP A 30 8.60 8.26 10.27
N GLU A 31 9.33 8.01 11.36
CA GLU A 31 8.93 7.04 12.38
C GLU A 31 8.21 7.75 13.54
N PRO A 32 7.33 7.06 14.29
CA PRO A 32 6.78 7.59 15.52
C PRO A 32 7.88 7.78 16.57
N GLU A 33 7.59 8.57 17.61
CA GLU A 33 8.54 8.82 18.71
C GLU A 33 9.02 7.51 19.38
N SER A 34 8.14 6.50 19.49
CA SER A 34 8.45 5.19 20.06
C SER A 34 9.49 4.39 19.27
N LEU A 35 9.71 4.75 18.00
CA LEU A 35 10.72 4.17 17.11
C LEU A 35 11.85 5.18 16.78
N GLY A 36 11.91 6.30 17.49
CA GLY A 36 12.99 7.28 17.43
C GLY A 36 12.83 8.39 16.39
N GLY A 37 11.69 8.46 15.71
CA GLY A 37 11.36 9.58 14.84
C GLY A 37 10.62 10.70 15.58
N LYS A 38 9.96 11.58 14.81
CA LYS A 38 9.27 12.77 15.34
C LYS A 38 7.80 12.82 14.96
N ASP A 39 7.27 11.73 14.39
CA ASP A 39 5.87 11.63 13.96
C ASP A 39 5.48 12.76 12.96
N GLU A 40 6.44 13.21 12.14
CA GLU A 40 6.24 14.28 11.15
C GLU A 40 5.56 13.79 9.85
N GLY A 41 5.39 12.48 9.72
CA GLY A 41 4.71 11.79 8.63
C GLY A 41 4.48 10.33 9.00
N ALA A 42 3.60 9.65 8.28
CA ALA A 42 3.37 8.22 8.51
C ALA A 42 4.64 7.41 8.22
N ASN A 43 4.76 6.26 8.87
CA ASN A 43 5.94 5.41 8.71
C ASN A 43 5.91 4.65 7.37
N PRO A 44 7.04 4.04 6.95
CA PRO A 44 7.13 3.39 5.65
C PRO A 44 6.08 2.28 5.44
N VAL A 45 5.78 1.51 6.49
CA VAL A 45 4.85 0.37 6.39
C VAL A 45 3.39 0.81 6.41
N GLU A 46 3.07 1.95 7.04
CA GLU A 46 1.76 2.60 6.97
C GLU A 46 1.53 3.21 5.58
N TYR A 47 2.55 3.85 4.99
CA TYR A 47 2.47 4.34 3.61
C TYR A 47 2.24 3.22 2.59
N LEU A 48 2.76 2.01 2.85
CA LEU A 48 2.46 0.83 2.04
C LEU A 48 0.96 0.48 2.09
N LEU A 49 0.35 0.49 3.29
CA LEU A 49 -1.09 0.25 3.44
C LEU A 49 -1.93 1.39 2.84
N ALA A 50 -1.47 2.65 2.96
CA ALA A 50 -2.11 3.80 2.34
C ALA A 50 -2.13 3.70 0.81
N ALA A 51 -1.00 3.29 0.21
CA ALA A 51 -0.90 3.03 -1.23
C ALA A 51 -1.83 1.88 -1.65
N PHE A 52 -1.95 0.84 -0.84
CA PHE A 52 -2.88 -0.27 -1.09
C PHE A 52 -4.34 0.18 -1.07
N ALA A 53 -4.75 0.94 -0.05
CA ALA A 53 -6.09 1.52 0.03
C ALA A 53 -6.39 2.42 -1.18
N GLY A 54 -5.44 3.26 -1.60
CA GLY A 54 -5.59 4.11 -2.78
C GLY A 54 -5.78 3.29 -4.07
N CYS A 55 -5.04 2.20 -4.21
CA CYS A 55 -5.16 1.31 -5.36
C CYS A 55 -6.50 0.57 -5.40
N LEU A 56 -6.92 0.01 -4.27
CA LEU A 56 -8.25 -0.62 -4.11
C LEU A 56 -9.37 0.37 -4.39
N ASN A 57 -9.21 1.64 -4.01
CA ASN A 57 -10.18 2.68 -4.33
C ASN A 57 -10.35 2.89 -5.83
N VAL A 58 -9.24 3.07 -6.55
CA VAL A 58 -9.26 3.28 -8.01
C VAL A 58 -9.87 2.08 -8.73
N VAL A 59 -9.41 0.87 -8.39
CA VAL A 59 -9.88 -0.36 -9.05
C VAL A 59 -11.34 -0.67 -8.68
N GLY A 60 -11.72 -0.47 -7.42
CA GLY A 60 -13.09 -0.65 -6.93
C GLY A 60 -14.10 0.17 -7.72
N HIS A 61 -13.83 1.46 -7.91
CA HIS A 61 -14.70 2.33 -8.70
C HIS A 61 -14.71 1.98 -10.20
N LEU A 62 -13.56 1.58 -10.76
CA LEU A 62 -13.45 1.16 -12.15
C LEU A 62 -14.31 -0.09 -12.41
N VAL A 63 -14.14 -1.14 -11.59
CA VAL A 63 -14.88 -2.40 -11.72
C VAL A 63 -16.38 -2.19 -11.48
N ALA A 64 -16.76 -1.38 -10.50
CA ALA A 64 -18.18 -1.07 -10.24
C ALA A 64 -18.86 -0.44 -11.47
N LYS A 65 -18.17 0.51 -12.12
CA LYS A 65 -18.66 1.15 -13.36
C LYS A 65 -18.83 0.13 -14.49
N GLU A 66 -17.87 -0.77 -14.68
CA GLU A 66 -17.93 -1.81 -15.71
C GLU A 66 -19.05 -2.84 -15.46
N MET A 67 -19.32 -3.15 -14.19
CA MET A 67 -20.41 -4.05 -13.78
C MET A 67 -21.79 -3.38 -13.76
N GLY A 68 -21.85 -2.06 -14.00
CA GLY A 68 -23.11 -1.34 -14.17
C GLY A 68 -23.84 -0.97 -12.88
N PHE A 69 -23.17 -0.94 -11.73
CA PHE A 69 -23.76 -0.49 -10.46
C PHE A 69 -23.10 0.79 -9.93
N LYS A 70 -23.81 1.52 -9.07
CA LYS A 70 -23.36 2.80 -8.51
C LYS A 70 -22.70 2.60 -7.15
N LEU A 71 -21.37 2.60 -7.12
CA LEU A 71 -20.60 2.73 -5.89
C LEU A 71 -20.50 4.21 -5.47
N ARG A 72 -21.30 4.63 -4.50
CA ARG A 72 -21.41 6.03 -4.04
C ARG A 72 -20.35 6.39 -3.02
N LYS A 73 -20.07 5.47 -2.09
CA LYS A 73 -19.08 5.65 -1.03
C LYS A 73 -18.39 4.33 -0.75
N MET A 74 -17.10 4.40 -0.46
CA MET A 74 -16.28 3.28 -0.02
C MET A 74 -15.37 3.73 1.10
N LYS A 75 -15.50 3.09 2.27
CA LYS A 75 -14.53 3.17 3.36
C LYS A 75 -13.76 1.87 3.38
N ILE A 76 -12.43 1.98 3.46
CA ILE A 76 -11.51 0.85 3.49
C ILE A 76 -10.77 0.92 4.82
N ASN A 77 -10.82 -0.14 5.62
CA ASN A 77 -9.93 -0.29 6.78
C ASN A 77 -8.90 -1.36 6.43
N ILE A 78 -7.63 -1.04 6.68
CA ILE A 78 -6.51 -1.94 6.44
C ILE A 78 -5.63 -1.93 7.69
N ASP A 79 -5.30 -3.12 8.18
CA ASP A 79 -4.33 -3.35 9.24
C ASP A 79 -3.43 -4.52 8.84
N GLY A 80 -2.25 -4.62 9.47
CA GLY A 80 -1.35 -5.73 9.22
C GLY A 80 -0.37 -5.94 10.37
N ASP A 81 -0.04 -7.20 10.59
CA ASP A 81 0.89 -7.61 11.64
C ASP A 81 2.30 -7.72 11.08
N LEU A 82 3.29 -7.19 11.80
CA LEU A 82 4.71 -7.25 11.45
C LEU A 82 5.53 -7.63 12.67
N ASN A 83 6.42 -8.62 12.52
CA ASN A 83 7.39 -8.97 13.55
C ASN A 83 8.68 -8.16 13.36
N PRO A 84 9.05 -7.25 14.27
CA PRO A 84 10.22 -6.38 14.11
C PRO A 84 11.55 -7.11 14.34
N ALA A 85 11.56 -8.39 14.72
CA ALA A 85 12.77 -9.13 15.08
C ALA A 85 13.86 -9.06 14.01
N LYS A 86 13.55 -9.39 12.74
CA LYS A 86 14.53 -9.34 11.64
C LYS A 86 15.01 -7.92 11.35
N PHE A 87 14.10 -6.93 11.42
CA PHE A 87 14.45 -5.52 11.28
C PHE A 87 15.45 -5.06 12.36
N LEU A 88 15.27 -5.53 13.60
CA LEU A 88 16.15 -5.25 14.74
C LEU A 88 17.39 -6.18 14.81
N GLY A 89 17.66 -6.97 13.77
CA GLY A 89 18.81 -7.89 13.72
C GLY A 89 18.72 -9.11 14.65
N LYS A 90 17.52 -9.43 15.17
CA LYS A 90 17.28 -10.62 16.00
C LYS A 90 16.91 -11.83 15.12
N PRO A 91 17.30 -13.05 15.51
CA PRO A 91 16.86 -14.27 14.82
C PRO A 91 15.33 -14.40 14.84
N SER A 92 14.74 -14.74 13.69
CA SER A 92 13.34 -15.10 13.54
C SER A 92 13.15 -15.89 12.24
N GLU A 93 12.18 -16.80 12.22
CA GLU A 93 11.78 -17.51 10.99
C GLU A 93 10.81 -16.66 10.15
N ASP A 94 10.09 -15.72 10.77
CA ASP A 94 9.09 -14.87 10.11
C ASP A 94 9.71 -13.95 9.05
N ARG A 95 8.96 -13.60 8.00
CA ARG A 95 9.39 -12.56 7.06
C ARG A 95 9.53 -11.18 7.76
N THR A 96 10.38 -10.31 7.22
CA THR A 96 10.63 -8.98 7.80
C THR A 96 9.47 -7.99 7.61
N GLY A 97 8.67 -8.17 6.56
CA GLY A 97 7.47 -7.36 6.29
C GLY A 97 6.22 -7.89 6.98
N TYR A 98 5.05 -7.41 6.56
CA TYR A 98 3.76 -7.91 7.06
C TYR A 98 3.63 -9.43 6.89
N THR A 99 3.21 -10.12 7.96
CA THR A 99 2.87 -11.55 7.95
C THR A 99 1.46 -11.77 7.43
N GLN A 100 0.55 -10.84 7.74
CA GLN A 100 -0.83 -10.79 7.25
C GLN A 100 -1.26 -9.34 7.12
N ILE A 101 -2.10 -9.05 6.12
CA ILE A 101 -2.79 -7.78 5.95
C ILE A 101 -4.28 -8.09 5.89
N ASN A 102 -5.07 -7.46 6.74
CA ASN A 102 -6.52 -7.56 6.76
C ASN A 102 -7.12 -6.35 6.06
N VAL A 103 -8.09 -6.58 5.17
CA VAL A 103 -8.80 -5.52 4.46
C VAL A 103 -10.30 -5.70 4.67
N SER A 104 -10.99 -4.63 5.05
CA SER A 104 -12.45 -4.61 5.13
C SER A 104 -13.03 -3.39 4.42
N PHE A 105 -14.18 -3.60 3.78
CA PHE A 105 -14.89 -2.57 3.03
C PHE A 105 -16.24 -2.26 3.68
N ILE A 106 -16.58 -0.98 3.75
CA ILE A 106 -17.93 -0.51 4.07
C ILE A 106 -18.40 0.34 2.89
N LEU A 107 -19.42 -0.15 2.17
CA LEU A 107 -19.85 0.38 0.88
C LEU A 107 -21.26 0.99 0.96
N GLU A 108 -21.46 2.08 0.23
CA GLU A 108 -22.79 2.59 -0.11
C GLU A 108 -23.03 2.36 -1.60
N THR A 109 -23.97 1.47 -1.93
CA THR A 109 -24.16 0.95 -3.29
C THR A 109 -25.60 0.47 -3.55
N ASP A 110 -26.00 0.37 -4.81
CA ASP A 110 -27.26 -0.26 -5.25
C ASP A 110 -27.10 -1.73 -5.70
N ALA A 111 -25.88 -2.28 -5.61
CA ALA A 111 -25.60 -3.69 -5.89
C ALA A 111 -26.11 -4.63 -4.79
N ASN A 112 -26.51 -5.84 -5.20
CA ASN A 112 -26.83 -6.94 -4.28
C ASN A 112 -25.56 -7.70 -3.84
N GLU A 113 -25.70 -8.59 -2.86
CA GLU A 113 -24.57 -9.33 -2.27
C GLU A 113 -23.81 -10.19 -3.30
N GLU A 114 -24.52 -10.85 -4.22
CA GLU A 114 -23.90 -11.68 -5.27
C GLU A 114 -23.03 -10.83 -6.21
N THR A 115 -23.54 -9.67 -6.63
CA THR A 115 -22.81 -8.69 -7.44
C THR A 115 -21.59 -8.17 -6.70
N LEU A 116 -21.70 -7.94 -5.39
CA LEU A 116 -20.58 -7.48 -4.55
C LEU A 116 -19.49 -8.55 -4.38
N LYS A 117 -19.86 -9.83 -4.28
CA LYS A 117 -18.88 -10.93 -4.25
C LYS A 117 -18.10 -11.02 -5.55
N GLU A 118 -18.79 -10.91 -6.69
CA GLU A 118 -18.12 -10.90 -7.99
C GLU A 118 -17.24 -9.63 -8.15
N TRP A 119 -17.74 -8.48 -7.73
CA TRP A 119 -16.99 -7.22 -7.73
C TRP A 119 -15.69 -7.35 -6.93
N LEU A 120 -15.75 -7.86 -5.70
CA LEU A 120 -14.57 -8.00 -4.84
C LEU A 120 -13.52 -8.90 -5.49
N LYS A 121 -13.94 -10.05 -6.05
CA LYS A 121 -13.03 -10.96 -6.76
C LYS A 121 -12.31 -10.26 -7.91
N LYS A 122 -13.03 -9.48 -8.73
CA LYS A 122 -12.42 -8.71 -9.84
C LYS A 122 -11.50 -7.59 -9.33
N VAL A 123 -11.83 -6.96 -8.21
CA VAL A 123 -10.99 -5.91 -7.60
C VAL A 123 -9.68 -6.50 -7.10
N GLU A 124 -9.72 -7.62 -6.38
CA GLU A 124 -8.53 -8.33 -5.89
C GLU A 124 -7.63 -8.78 -7.04
N GLU A 125 -8.21 -9.36 -8.09
CA GLU A 125 -7.49 -9.83 -9.28
C GLU A 125 -6.83 -8.70 -10.08
N ARG A 126 -7.45 -7.52 -10.13
CA ARG A 126 -7.01 -6.42 -11.00
C ARG A 126 -6.19 -5.34 -10.28
N CYS A 127 -6.07 -5.41 -8.96
CA CYS A 127 -5.36 -4.43 -8.15
C CYS A 127 -3.83 -4.64 -8.24
N PRO A 128 -3.06 -3.73 -8.90
CA PRO A 128 -1.62 -3.91 -9.02
C PRO A 128 -0.88 -3.96 -7.69
N VAL A 129 -1.36 -3.24 -6.67
CA VAL A 129 -0.76 -3.29 -5.33
C VAL A 129 -1.09 -4.61 -4.63
N SER A 130 -2.30 -5.15 -4.80
CA SER A 130 -2.65 -6.50 -4.32
C SER A 130 -1.73 -7.56 -4.90
N ASP A 131 -1.47 -7.47 -6.20
CA ASP A 131 -0.53 -8.36 -6.90
C ASP A 131 0.89 -8.24 -6.35
N ASN A 132 1.44 -7.02 -6.23
CA ASN A 132 2.78 -6.80 -5.68
C ASN A 132 2.93 -7.24 -4.21
N LEU A 133 1.86 -7.19 -3.41
CA LEU A 133 1.86 -7.65 -2.02
C LEU A 133 1.76 -9.19 -1.91
N SER A 134 1.06 -9.83 -2.84
CA SER A 134 0.80 -11.27 -2.83
C SER A 134 1.84 -12.09 -3.58
N ASN A 135 2.59 -11.47 -4.50
CA ASN A 135 3.54 -12.15 -5.38
C ASN A 135 4.97 -11.58 -5.24
N PRO A 136 6.02 -12.41 -5.37
CA PRO A 136 7.39 -11.93 -5.41
C PRO A 136 7.66 -11.08 -6.66
N THR A 137 7.98 -9.80 -6.47
CA THR A 137 8.46 -8.93 -7.54
C THR A 137 9.99 -8.80 -7.47
N PRO A 138 10.76 -9.12 -8.54
CA PRO A 138 12.21 -8.97 -8.51
C PRO A 138 12.66 -7.53 -8.27
N ILE A 139 13.49 -7.31 -7.24
CA ILE A 139 14.08 -6.01 -6.92
C ILE A 139 15.58 -6.06 -7.22
N LYS A 140 16.09 -5.07 -7.97
CA LYS A 140 17.51 -4.93 -8.27
C LYS A 140 18.11 -3.78 -7.46
N PHE A 141 19.01 -4.10 -6.54
CA PHE A 141 19.72 -3.11 -5.73
C PHE A 141 21.06 -2.73 -6.37
N ASN A 142 21.41 -1.44 -6.31
CA ASN A 142 22.68 -0.91 -6.80
C ASN A 142 23.17 0.20 -5.85
N ILE A 143 24.49 0.38 -5.75
CA ILE A 143 25.13 1.37 -4.85
C ILE A 143 26.00 2.32 -5.67
N LYS A 144 25.96 3.61 -5.34
CA LYS A 144 26.86 4.66 -5.86
C LYS A 144 27.22 5.61 -4.71
N THR A 145 28.41 6.19 -4.75
CA THR A 145 28.86 7.25 -3.83
C THR A 145 28.74 8.61 -4.52
N PHE A 146 28.54 9.67 -3.72
CA PHE A 146 28.53 11.05 -4.21
C PHE A 146 29.89 11.48 -4.78
#